data_AF-A0A197SJN9-F1
#
_entry.id   AF-A0A197SJN9-F1
#
_cell.length_a   1.000
_cell.length_b   1.000
_cell.length_c   1.000
_cell.angle_alpha   90.00
_cell.angle_beta   90.00
_cell.angle_gamma   90.00
#
_symmetry.space_group_name_H-M   'P 1'
#
loop_
_entity.id
_entity.type
_entity.pdbx_description
1 polymer ?
#
loop_
_entity_poly.entity_id
_entity_poly.type
_entity_poly.pdbx_seq_one_letter_code
_entity_poly.pdbx_strand_id
1 'polypeptide(L)'
;MGRAAAHLALLAAVGLAATACGSSAQPPPEVDWAGGVCAHLADSGAGLAVPTVDRTRPVRAKGQLVTFLTALSERLGSLRADMQKDGAPPVDGGAAAFGTALAHLDKARTSVGDAVATLSRARVTDEESLKSALDAAGSSLKEVGAYKGPADDLRADPQLRKAFDDNPDCAQAISAAGAGAGQGTRDGS
;
A
#
# COMPACT_ATOMS: atom_id res chain seq x y z
N MET A 1 64.68 -62.05 27.46
CA MET A 1 64.43 -62.79 26.20
C MET A 1 63.05 -62.40 25.69
N GLY A 2 62.98 -61.79 24.49
CA GLY A 2 61.77 -61.56 23.68
C GLY A 2 60.77 -60.54 24.23
N ARG A 3 60.09 -59.70 23.45
CA ARG A 3 60.03 -59.43 22.01
C ARG A 3 59.20 -58.14 21.86
N ALA A 4 59.55 -57.34 20.86
CA ALA A 4 58.91 -56.08 20.51
C ALA A 4 57.44 -56.23 20.04
N ALA A 5 56.66 -55.15 20.17
CA ALA A 5 55.75 -54.67 19.13
C ALA A 5 55.29 -53.24 19.44
N ALA A 6 55.57 -52.34 18.51
CA ALA A 6 55.12 -50.96 18.46
C ALA A 6 53.68 -50.89 17.95
N HIS A 7 52.85 -49.97 18.43
CA HIS A 7 51.83 -49.30 17.63
C HIS A 7 51.53 -47.90 18.20
N LEU A 8 51.90 -46.88 17.42
CA LEU A 8 51.36 -45.52 17.52
C LEU A 8 49.89 -45.53 17.09
N ALA A 9 49.04 -44.83 17.83
CA ALA A 9 47.82 -44.22 17.30
C ALA A 9 47.49 -42.93 18.07
N LEU A 10 47.92 -41.79 17.52
CA LEU A 10 47.33 -40.49 17.83
C LEU A 10 46.00 -40.40 17.08
N LEU A 11 44.90 -40.18 17.80
CA LEU A 11 43.63 -39.72 17.23
C LEU A 11 43.19 -38.46 17.97
N ALA A 12 43.31 -37.33 17.28
CA ALA A 12 42.72 -36.05 17.64
C ALA A 12 41.53 -35.79 16.71
N ALA A 13 40.38 -35.40 17.27
CA ALA A 13 39.31 -34.60 16.64
C ALA A 13 38.25 -34.35 17.73
N VAL A 14 38.36 -33.28 18.52
CA VAL A 14 37.73 -31.96 18.27
C VAL A 14 36.26 -32.12 17.86
N GLY A 15 35.37 -31.85 18.81
CA GLY A 15 33.93 -31.83 18.59
C GLY A 15 33.55 -30.69 17.66
N LEU A 16 32.73 -31.02 16.65
CA LEU A 16 31.92 -30.03 15.95
C LEU A 16 30.54 -30.04 16.58
N ALA A 17 30.29 -29.03 17.43
CA ALA A 17 28.95 -28.56 17.67
C ALA A 17 28.39 -28.06 16.33
N ALA A 18 27.35 -28.71 15.82
CA ALA A 18 26.58 -28.22 14.71
C ALA A 18 25.81 -26.97 15.15
N THR A 19 26.45 -25.80 15.11
CA THR A 19 25.75 -24.52 15.15
C THR A 19 24.98 -24.41 13.85
N ALA A 20 23.65 -24.50 13.95
CA ALA A 20 22.71 -24.17 12.90
C ALA A 20 23.05 -22.80 12.31
N CYS A 21 23.68 -22.80 11.13
CA CYS A 21 23.90 -21.59 10.35
C CYS A 21 22.58 -21.29 9.63
N GLY A 22 21.67 -20.62 10.32
CA GLY A 22 20.50 -20.01 9.72
C GLY A 22 20.94 -18.81 8.89
N SER A 23 21.45 -19.04 7.68
CA SER A 23 21.58 -17.98 6.69
C SER A 23 20.17 -17.58 6.29
N SER A 24 19.69 -16.45 6.82
CA SER A 24 18.53 -15.76 6.27
C SER A 24 18.86 -15.42 4.81
N ALA A 25 18.39 -16.25 3.89
CA ALA A 25 18.55 -15.99 2.47
C ALA A 25 17.89 -14.64 2.16
N GLN A 26 18.63 -13.77 1.46
CA GLN A 26 18.08 -12.52 0.93
C GLN A 26 16.85 -12.87 0.09
N PRO A 27 15.71 -12.16 0.26
CA PRO A 27 14.55 -12.38 -0.58
C PRO A 27 14.90 -12.20 -2.07
N PRO A 28 14.19 -12.89 -2.99
CA PRO A 28 14.30 -12.61 -4.42
C PRO A 28 14.06 -11.12 -4.72
N PRO A 29 14.75 -10.53 -5.72
CA PRO A 29 14.65 -9.10 -6.01
C PRO A 29 13.22 -8.58 -6.23
N GLU A 30 12.37 -9.38 -6.87
CA GLU A 30 10.96 -9.06 -7.10
C GLU A 30 10.14 -9.05 -5.80
N VAL A 31 10.47 -9.92 -4.83
CA VAL A 31 9.84 -9.96 -3.51
C VAL A 31 10.28 -8.75 -2.67
N ASP A 32 11.56 -8.41 -2.71
CA ASP A 32 12.10 -7.21 -2.05
C ASP A 32 11.46 -5.93 -2.62
N TRP A 33 11.38 -5.82 -3.95
CA TRP A 33 10.69 -4.72 -4.63
C TRP A 33 9.22 -4.61 -4.23
N ALA A 34 8.50 -5.74 -4.16
CA ALA A 34 7.11 -5.75 -3.71
C ALA A 34 6.98 -5.24 -2.26
N GLY A 35 7.95 -5.56 -1.40
CA GLY A 35 8.04 -5.03 -0.04
C GLY A 35 8.14 -3.51 0.00
N GLY A 36 9.00 -2.92 -0.84
CA GLY A 36 9.10 -1.46 -0.99
C GLY A 36 7.77 -0.80 -1.37
N VAL A 37 7.08 -1.33 -2.38
CA VAL A 37 5.75 -0.85 -2.78
C VAL A 37 4.73 -0.98 -1.64
N CYS A 38 4.74 -2.09 -0.91
CA CYS A 38 3.84 -2.30 0.22
C CYS A 38 4.11 -1.35 1.39
N ALA A 39 5.38 -0.99 1.65
CA ALA A 39 5.73 0.03 2.63
C ALA A 39 5.18 1.41 2.22
N HIS A 40 5.36 1.81 0.95
CA HIS A 40 4.79 3.07 0.45
C HIS A 40 3.27 3.11 0.54
N LEU A 41 2.60 1.98 0.30
CA LEU A 41 1.15 1.86 0.43
C LEU A 41 0.68 2.00 1.87
N ALA A 42 1.38 1.36 2.82
CA ALA A 42 1.09 1.50 4.24
C ALA A 42 1.26 2.95 4.71
N ASP A 43 2.36 3.59 4.33
CA ASP A 43 2.67 4.98 4.67
C ASP A 43 1.68 5.97 4.04
N SER A 44 1.28 5.72 2.80
CA SER A 44 0.30 6.57 2.10
C SER A 44 -1.09 6.48 2.71
N GLY A 45 -1.47 5.31 3.24
CA GLY A 45 -2.73 5.12 3.96
C GLY A 45 -2.70 5.65 5.40
N ALA A 46 -1.52 5.74 6.01
CA ALA A 46 -1.37 6.11 7.41
C ALA A 46 -1.94 7.52 7.71
N GLY A 47 -2.75 7.58 8.77
CA GLY A 47 -3.32 8.82 9.27
C GLY A 47 -4.35 9.49 8.35
N LEU A 48 -4.79 8.83 7.27
CA LEU A 48 -5.91 9.32 6.46
C LEU A 48 -7.24 8.89 7.10
N ALA A 49 -7.83 9.77 7.90
CA ALA A 49 -9.13 9.54 8.51
C ALA A 49 -10.26 10.10 7.62
N VAL A 50 -11.21 9.24 7.24
CA VAL A 50 -12.44 9.69 6.56
C VAL A 50 -13.25 10.52 7.55
N PRO A 51 -13.58 11.80 7.24
CA PRO A 51 -14.27 12.65 8.17
C PRO A 51 -15.74 12.20 8.34
N THR A 52 -16.24 12.24 9.57
CA THR A 52 -17.69 12.20 9.80
C THR A 52 -18.32 13.50 9.30
N VAL A 53 -19.24 13.37 8.34
CA VAL A 53 -19.92 14.50 7.71
C VAL A 53 -21.23 14.79 8.44
N ASP A 54 -21.30 15.91 9.15
CA ASP A 54 -22.52 16.42 9.75
C ASP A 54 -23.29 17.27 8.74
N ARG A 55 -24.33 16.67 8.13
CA ARG A 55 -25.12 17.33 7.09
C ARG A 55 -25.91 18.53 7.61
N THR A 56 -26.24 18.56 8.91
CA THR A 56 -26.94 19.70 9.54
C THR A 56 -26.09 20.96 9.62
N ARG A 57 -24.77 20.84 9.38
CA ARG A 57 -23.80 21.94 9.29
C ARG A 57 -23.17 21.99 7.90
N PRO A 58 -23.91 22.38 6.86
CA PRO A 58 -23.55 22.12 5.47
C PRO A 58 -22.27 22.83 5.02
N VAL A 59 -22.03 24.06 5.47
CA VAL A 59 -20.79 24.80 5.20
C VAL A 59 -19.57 24.09 5.83
N ARG A 60 -19.72 23.63 7.07
CA ARG A 60 -18.67 22.90 7.79
C ARG A 60 -18.39 21.55 7.12
N ALA A 61 -19.43 20.82 6.76
CA ALA A 61 -19.34 19.55 6.02
C ALA A 61 -18.56 19.71 4.71
N LYS A 62 -18.89 20.72 3.90
CA LYS A 62 -18.12 21.06 2.68
C LYS A 62 -16.64 21.25 3.01
N GLY A 63 -16.32 22.08 4.01
CA GLY A 63 -14.92 22.37 4.38
C GLY A 63 -14.14 21.13 4.80
N GLN A 64 -14.75 20.23 5.59
CA GLN A 64 -14.14 18.97 6.00
C GLN A 64 -13.85 18.06 4.80
N LEU A 65 -14.79 17.95 3.86
CA LEU A 65 -14.64 17.12 2.67
C LEU A 65 -13.57 17.66 1.71
N VAL A 66 -13.55 18.97 1.49
CA VAL A 66 -12.48 19.62 0.70
C VAL A 66 -11.11 19.32 1.31
N THR A 67 -10.96 19.50 2.63
CA THR A 67 -9.70 19.24 3.33
C THR A 67 -9.28 17.77 3.18
N PHE A 68 -10.20 16.84 3.40
CA PHE A 68 -9.94 15.40 3.27
C PHE A 68 -9.51 15.01 1.84
N LEU A 69 -10.27 15.45 0.83
CA LEU A 69 -9.99 15.10 -0.57
C LEU A 69 -8.68 15.76 -1.07
N THR A 70 -8.35 16.96 -0.62
CA THR A 70 -7.04 17.57 -0.90
C THR A 70 -5.91 16.70 -0.34
N ALA A 71 -5.99 16.32 0.94
CA ALA A 71 -4.98 15.47 1.57
C ALA A 71 -4.89 14.07 0.91
N LEU A 72 -6.00 13.54 0.40
CA LEU A 72 -6.00 12.30 -0.39
C LEU A 72 -5.29 12.50 -1.74
N SER A 73 -5.58 13.59 -2.47
CA SER A 73 -4.94 13.89 -3.77
C SER A 73 -3.41 14.05 -3.61
N GLU A 74 -2.97 14.72 -2.54
CA GLU A 74 -1.55 14.87 -2.21
C GLU A 74 -0.89 13.52 -1.96
N ARG A 75 -1.50 12.66 -1.13
CA ARG A 75 -1.00 11.31 -0.85
C ARG A 75 -0.91 10.44 -2.09
N LEU A 76 -1.90 10.47 -2.97
CA LEU A 76 -1.84 9.75 -4.26
C LEU A 76 -0.67 10.24 -5.12
N GLY A 77 -0.39 11.55 -5.09
CA GLY A 77 0.77 12.14 -5.76
C GLY A 77 2.10 11.67 -5.16
N SER A 78 2.22 11.65 -3.83
CA SER A 78 3.41 11.15 -3.14
C SER A 78 3.63 9.66 -3.41
N LEU A 79 2.60 8.83 -3.25
CA LEU A 79 2.65 7.39 -3.53
C LEU A 79 3.19 7.11 -4.94
N ARG A 80 2.65 7.81 -5.95
CA ARG A 80 3.13 7.69 -7.33
C ARG A 80 4.62 8.05 -7.42
N ALA A 81 5.03 9.16 -6.82
CA ALA A 81 6.41 9.62 -6.86
C ALA A 81 7.37 8.65 -6.15
N ASP A 82 6.94 8.05 -5.04
CA ASP A 82 7.72 7.08 -4.29
C ASP A 82 7.85 5.76 -5.05
N MET A 83 6.75 5.22 -5.59
CA MET A 83 6.82 4.08 -6.50
C MET A 83 7.74 4.36 -7.68
N GLN A 84 7.65 5.53 -8.31
CA GLN A 84 8.51 5.90 -9.43
C GLN A 84 10.00 5.90 -9.08
N LYS A 85 10.38 6.19 -7.83
CA LYS A 85 11.78 6.11 -7.36
C LYS A 85 12.26 4.66 -7.26
N ASP A 86 11.38 3.73 -6.87
CA ASP A 86 11.71 2.30 -6.81
C ASP A 86 11.97 1.72 -8.21
N GLY A 87 11.33 2.31 -9.23
CA GLY A 87 11.43 1.86 -10.61
C GLY A 87 10.57 0.61 -10.90
N ALA A 88 10.67 0.13 -12.14
CA ALA A 88 9.90 -1.04 -12.58
C ALA A 88 10.36 -2.33 -11.86
N PRO A 89 9.43 -3.26 -11.58
CA PRO A 89 9.79 -4.52 -10.95
C PRO A 89 10.68 -5.38 -11.86
N PRO A 90 11.63 -6.15 -11.29
CA PRO A 90 12.59 -6.96 -12.04
C PRO A 90 11.97 -8.29 -12.52
N VAL A 91 10.85 -8.22 -13.25
CA VAL A 91 10.18 -9.38 -13.87
C VAL A 91 9.89 -9.09 -15.35
N ASP A 92 9.69 -10.14 -16.14
CA ASP A 92 9.27 -9.99 -17.52
C ASP A 92 7.90 -9.31 -17.60
N GLY A 93 7.76 -8.29 -18.46
CA GLY A 93 6.54 -7.50 -18.54
C GLY A 93 6.30 -6.54 -17.36
N GLY A 94 7.17 -6.54 -16.35
CA GLY A 94 7.05 -5.73 -15.14
C GLY A 94 6.96 -4.22 -15.41
N ALA A 95 7.72 -3.72 -16.38
CA ALA A 95 7.67 -2.31 -16.78
C ALA A 95 6.31 -1.88 -17.33
N ALA A 96 5.61 -2.75 -18.07
CA ALA A 96 4.29 -2.44 -18.60
C ALA A 96 3.24 -2.41 -17.48
N ALA A 97 3.23 -3.42 -16.60
CA ALA A 97 2.34 -3.46 -15.44
C ALA A 97 2.56 -2.25 -14.52
N PHE A 98 3.81 -1.89 -14.28
CA PHE A 98 4.19 -0.73 -13.49
C PHE A 98 3.73 0.59 -14.12
N GLY A 99 3.92 0.76 -15.44
CA GLY A 99 3.42 1.91 -16.17
C GLY A 99 1.90 2.06 -16.07
N THR A 100 1.15 0.96 -16.18
CA THR A 100 -0.31 0.94 -15.99
C THR A 100 -0.70 1.37 -14.57
N ALA A 101 -0.04 0.83 -13.54
CA ALA A 101 -0.31 1.20 -12.16
C ALA A 101 -0.08 2.70 -11.89
N LEU A 102 1.03 3.25 -12.39
CA LEU A 102 1.31 4.69 -12.28
C LEU A 102 0.27 5.54 -13.01
N ALA A 103 -0.19 5.12 -14.20
CA ALA A 103 -1.22 5.82 -14.96
C ALA A 103 -2.58 5.82 -14.25
N HIS A 104 -2.97 4.69 -13.64
CA HIS A 104 -4.20 4.62 -12.84
C HIS A 104 -4.13 5.48 -11.58
N LEU A 105 -2.97 5.55 -10.91
CA LEU A 105 -2.74 6.48 -9.79
C LEU A 105 -2.89 7.95 -10.22
N ASP A 106 -2.34 8.34 -11.37
CA ASP A 106 -2.52 9.70 -11.92
C ASP A 106 -3.99 10.01 -12.20
N LYS A 107 -4.71 9.05 -12.79
CA LYS A 107 -6.13 9.19 -13.06
C LYS A 107 -6.92 9.38 -11.75
N ALA A 108 -6.66 8.54 -10.75
CA ALA A 108 -7.27 8.65 -9.43
C ALA A 108 -6.99 10.02 -8.78
N ARG A 109 -5.73 10.46 -8.79
CA ARG A 109 -5.33 11.77 -8.26
C ARG A 109 -6.06 12.91 -8.95
N THR A 110 -6.14 12.87 -10.27
CA THR A 110 -6.80 13.89 -11.10
C THR A 110 -8.29 13.96 -10.78
N SER A 111 -8.98 12.81 -10.77
CA SER A 111 -10.40 12.71 -10.40
C SER A 111 -10.69 13.27 -9.00
N VAL A 112 -9.82 13.00 -8.03
CA VAL A 112 -9.94 13.58 -6.67
C VAL A 112 -9.72 15.09 -6.70
N GLY A 113 -8.72 15.58 -7.45
CA GLY A 113 -8.47 17.01 -7.62
C GLY A 113 -9.65 17.75 -8.27
N ASP A 114 -10.30 17.15 -9.25
CA ASP A 114 -11.50 17.70 -9.89
C ASP A 114 -12.69 17.76 -8.93
N ALA A 115 -12.86 16.74 -8.08
CA ALA A 115 -13.87 16.75 -7.02
C ALA A 115 -13.61 17.87 -6.00
N VAL A 116 -12.36 18.07 -5.59
CA VAL A 116 -11.94 19.19 -4.72
C VAL A 116 -12.30 20.53 -5.36
N ALA A 117 -11.93 20.72 -6.63
CA ALA A 117 -12.19 21.95 -7.35
C ALA A 117 -13.70 22.24 -7.47
N THR A 118 -14.49 21.20 -7.75
CA THR A 118 -15.95 21.27 -7.85
C THR A 118 -16.59 21.65 -6.51
N LEU A 119 -16.25 20.95 -5.42
CA LEU A 119 -16.77 21.29 -4.08
C LEU A 119 -16.36 22.68 -3.63
N SER A 120 -15.10 23.07 -3.87
CA SER A 120 -14.58 24.36 -3.45
C SER A 120 -15.35 25.52 -4.08
N ARG A 121 -15.72 25.40 -5.36
CA ARG A 121 -16.50 26.40 -6.10
C ARG A 121 -18.00 26.39 -5.78
N ALA A 122 -18.54 25.28 -5.27
CA ALA A 122 -19.96 25.17 -4.98
C ALA A 122 -20.41 26.16 -3.89
N ARG A 123 -21.54 26.86 -4.11
CA ARG A 123 -22.19 27.66 -3.07
C ARG A 123 -23.05 26.73 -2.22
N VAL A 124 -22.70 26.61 -0.94
CA VAL A 124 -23.38 25.74 0.02
C VAL A 124 -23.89 26.61 1.16
N THR A 125 -25.20 26.61 1.38
CA THR A 125 -25.90 27.39 2.41
C THR A 125 -26.82 26.54 3.29
N ASP A 126 -27.18 25.35 2.83
CA ASP A 126 -28.18 24.46 3.39
C ASP A 126 -27.87 23.00 2.99
N GLU A 127 -28.67 22.06 3.48
CA GLU A 127 -28.48 20.62 3.22
C GLU A 127 -28.67 20.23 1.75
N GLU A 128 -29.57 20.91 1.05
CA GLU A 128 -29.91 20.64 -0.35
C GLU A 128 -28.79 21.09 -1.28
N SER A 129 -28.28 22.31 -1.08
CA SER A 129 -27.12 22.84 -1.79
C SER A 129 -25.86 22.02 -1.50
N LEU A 130 -25.67 21.51 -0.27
CA LEU A 130 -24.61 20.55 0.03
C LEU A 130 -24.80 19.27 -0.77
N LYS A 131 -26.00 18.66 -0.74
CA LYS A 131 -26.28 17.43 -1.50
C LYS A 131 -25.96 17.60 -2.99
N SER A 132 -26.43 18.69 -3.59
CA SER A 132 -26.17 19.01 -5.00
C SER A 132 -24.66 19.14 -5.29
N ALA A 133 -23.92 19.82 -4.40
CA ALA A 133 -22.47 19.93 -4.51
C ALA A 133 -21.76 18.56 -4.44
N LEU A 134 -22.23 17.67 -3.55
CA LEU A 134 -21.70 16.31 -3.42
C LEU A 134 -22.00 15.44 -4.64
N ASP A 135 -23.22 15.53 -5.19
CA ASP A 135 -23.60 14.79 -6.40
C ASP A 135 -22.75 15.23 -7.61
N ALA A 136 -22.50 16.54 -7.75
CA ALA A 136 -21.64 17.08 -8.78
C ALA A 136 -20.19 16.60 -8.63
N ALA A 137 -19.62 16.69 -7.41
CA ALA A 137 -18.26 16.25 -7.14
C ALA A 137 -18.09 14.72 -7.28
N GLY A 138 -19.08 13.94 -6.86
CA GLY A 138 -19.09 12.48 -6.98
C GLY A 138 -19.07 12.00 -8.43
N SER A 139 -19.53 12.83 -9.38
CA SER A 139 -19.46 12.50 -10.80
C SER A 139 -18.02 12.44 -11.31
N SER A 140 -17.11 13.27 -10.79
CA SER A 140 -15.67 13.19 -11.09
C SER A 140 -15.01 11.93 -10.53
N LEU A 141 -15.56 11.38 -9.45
CA LEU A 141 -15.02 10.19 -8.77
C LEU A 141 -15.55 8.88 -9.36
N LYS A 142 -16.65 8.89 -10.14
CA LYS A 142 -17.29 7.67 -10.65
C LYS A 142 -16.33 6.75 -11.40
N GLU A 143 -15.46 7.31 -12.23
CA GLU A 143 -14.53 6.51 -13.06
C GLU A 143 -13.45 5.81 -12.25
N VAL A 144 -13.18 6.29 -11.04
CA VAL A 144 -12.13 5.78 -10.16
C VAL A 144 -12.70 5.13 -8.89
N GLY A 145 -14.03 5.14 -8.72
CA GLY A 145 -14.69 4.58 -7.54
C GLY A 145 -14.56 3.05 -7.41
N ALA A 146 -14.26 2.36 -8.52
CA ALA A 146 -13.97 0.93 -8.54
C ALA A 146 -12.47 0.62 -8.45
N TYR A 147 -11.61 1.64 -8.44
CA TYR A 147 -10.17 1.47 -8.38
C TYR A 147 -9.74 0.97 -7.01
N LYS A 148 -9.09 -0.19 -6.98
CA LYS A 148 -8.63 -0.84 -5.73
C LYS A 148 -7.22 -0.43 -5.33
N GLY A 149 -6.53 0.36 -6.14
CA GLY A 149 -5.17 0.80 -5.90
C GLY A 149 -4.12 0.04 -6.72
N PRO A 150 -2.86 0.50 -6.69
CA PRO A 150 -1.81 0.01 -7.58
C PRO A 150 -1.35 -1.40 -7.24
N ALA A 151 -1.55 -1.88 -6.00
CA ALA A 151 -1.29 -3.27 -5.67
C ALA A 151 -2.21 -4.22 -6.46
N ASP A 152 -3.47 -3.86 -6.68
CA ASP A 152 -4.39 -4.69 -7.49
C ASP A 152 -3.97 -4.67 -8.97
N ASP A 153 -3.59 -3.50 -9.50
CA ASP A 153 -3.05 -3.37 -10.87
C ASP A 153 -1.83 -4.26 -11.08
N LEU A 154 -0.87 -4.21 -10.15
CA LEU A 154 0.38 -4.98 -10.25
C LEU A 154 0.14 -6.48 -10.10
N ARG A 155 -0.79 -6.90 -9.23
CA ARG A 155 -1.14 -8.31 -9.02
C ARG A 155 -1.95 -8.92 -10.17
N ALA A 156 -2.32 -8.15 -11.19
CA ALA A 156 -2.83 -8.69 -12.45
C ALA A 156 -1.76 -9.52 -13.18
N ASP A 157 -0.48 -9.20 -12.99
CA ASP A 157 0.63 -10.03 -13.44
C ASP A 157 0.87 -11.21 -12.48
N PRO A 158 0.98 -12.47 -12.98
CA PRO A 158 1.16 -13.64 -12.12
C PRO A 158 2.47 -13.66 -11.32
N GLN A 159 3.59 -13.15 -11.88
CA GLN A 159 4.88 -13.13 -11.18
C GLN A 159 4.88 -12.08 -10.09
N LEU A 160 4.33 -10.90 -10.38
CA LEU A 160 4.16 -9.85 -9.37
C LEU A 160 3.21 -10.31 -8.28
N ARG A 161 2.07 -10.93 -8.62
CA ARG A 161 1.15 -11.48 -7.63
C ARG A 161 1.86 -12.40 -6.65
N LYS A 162 2.68 -13.32 -7.16
CA LYS A 162 3.50 -14.19 -6.33
C LYS A 162 4.47 -13.40 -5.46
N ALA A 163 5.15 -12.41 -6.00
CA ALA A 163 6.08 -11.56 -5.23
C ALA A 163 5.39 -10.83 -4.07
N PHE A 164 4.19 -10.27 -4.30
CA PHE A 164 3.38 -9.67 -3.25
C PHE A 164 2.87 -10.70 -2.23
N ASP A 165 2.55 -11.93 -2.65
CA ASP A 165 2.08 -13.01 -1.76
C ASP A 165 3.20 -13.59 -0.89
N ASP A 166 4.42 -13.63 -1.41
CA ASP A 166 5.60 -14.13 -0.70
C ASP A 166 6.22 -13.07 0.24
N ASN A 167 5.80 -11.80 0.14
CA ASN A 167 6.31 -10.73 0.97
C ASN A 167 5.45 -10.51 2.25
N PRO A 168 6.01 -10.68 3.47
CA PRO A 168 5.26 -10.57 4.71
C PRO A 168 4.76 -9.15 5.04
N ASP A 169 5.45 -8.11 4.55
CA ASP A 169 5.08 -6.70 4.79
C ASP A 169 3.82 -6.32 4.00
N CYS A 170 3.62 -6.96 2.84
CA CYS A 170 2.42 -6.77 2.02
C CYS A 170 1.14 -7.27 2.70
N ALA A 171 1.21 -8.36 3.46
CA ALA A 171 0.05 -8.86 4.20
C ALA A 171 -0.45 -7.85 5.26
N GLN A 172 0.46 -7.11 5.88
CA GLN A 172 0.14 -6.08 6.87
C GLN A 172 -0.45 -4.83 6.21
N ALA A 173 0.11 -4.38 5.08
CA ALA A 173 -0.37 -3.22 4.34
C ALA A 173 -1.82 -3.40 3.83
N ILE A 174 -2.15 -4.58 3.29
CA ILE A 174 -3.51 -4.90 2.80
C ILE A 174 -4.52 -4.95 3.97
N SER A 175 -4.11 -5.49 5.12
CA SER A 175 -4.97 -5.58 6.31
C SER A 175 -5.23 -4.19 6.94
N ALA A 176 -4.23 -3.31 6.96
CA ALA A 176 -4.36 -1.94 7.46
C ALA A 176 -5.26 -1.07 6.57
N ALA A 177 -5.16 -1.22 5.24
CA ALA A 177 -6.04 -0.55 4.28
C ALA A 177 -7.52 -0.98 4.43
N GLY A 178 -7.78 -2.23 4.81
CA GLY A 178 -9.14 -2.73 5.07
C GLY A 178 -9.71 -2.34 6.44
N ALA A 179 -8.88 -2.25 7.48
CA ALA A 179 -9.32 -1.93 8.85
C ALA A 179 -9.82 -0.48 9.02
N GLY A 180 -9.29 0.46 8.23
CA GLY A 180 -9.75 1.86 8.22
C GLY A 180 -11.19 2.07 7.73
N ALA A 181 -11.77 1.09 7.05
CA ALA A 181 -13.16 1.13 6.58
C ALA A 181 -14.18 0.52 7.58
N GLY A 182 -13.73 -0.13 8.66
CA GLY A 182 -14.58 -0.97 9.52
C GLY A 182 -14.74 -0.51 10.98
N GLN A 183 -13.92 0.40 11.49
CA GLN A 183 -13.97 0.80 12.91
C GLN A 183 -14.91 1.98 13.14
N GLY A 184 -16.20 1.74 12.90
CA GLY A 184 -17.27 2.69 13.16
C GLY A 184 -18.55 1.95 13.49
N THR A 185 -18.58 1.16 14.56
CA THR A 185 -19.75 0.93 15.44
C THR A 185 -19.49 -0.19 16.43
N ARG A 186 -20.06 0.02 17.64
CA ARG A 186 -20.20 -0.89 18.78
C ARG A 186 -19.03 -0.83 19.77
N ASP A 187 -19.16 0.08 20.73
CA ASP A 187 -19.37 -0.34 22.11
C ASP A 187 -20.18 0.74 22.85
N GLY A 188 -21.36 0.34 23.31
CA GLY A 188 -22.40 1.19 23.88
C GLY A 188 -23.58 0.33 24.27
N SER A 189 -23.42 -0.46 25.32
CA SER A 189 -24.49 -1.05 26.13
C SER A 189 -23.99 -1.15 27.56
#